data_AF-A0A1G5QXV2-F1
#
_entry.id   AF-A0A1G5QXV2-F1
#
_cell.length_a   1.000
_cell.length_b   1.000
_cell.length_c   1.000
_cell.angle_alpha   90.00
_cell.angle_beta   90.00
_cell.angle_gamma   90.00
#
_symmetry.space_group_name_H-M   'P 1'
#
loop_
_entity.id
_entity.type
_entity.pdbx_description
1 polymer ?
#
loop_
_entity_poly.entity_id
_entity_poly.type
_entity_poly.pdbx_seq_one_letter_code
_entity_poly.pdbx_strand_id
1 'polypeptide(L)' 'MGKRKPAAWGIVVRLDNGLQFYYYLHPNRPRDEWSPRENQAFRFTSEGEAQTRCNTFLTNSKAKEYYVVPLPLLRS' A
#
# COMPACT_ATOMS: atom_id res chain seq x y z
N MET A 1 25.16 3.85 -9.06
CA MET A 1 24.06 2.86 -9.08
C MET A 1 22.74 3.62 -9.21
N GLY A 2 22.17 3.70 -10.41
CA GLY A 2 20.94 4.44 -10.66
C GLY A 2 19.76 3.70 -10.04
N LYS A 3 19.31 4.12 -8.86
CA LYS A 3 18.03 3.66 -8.31
C LYS A 3 16.94 4.13 -9.27
N ARG A 4 16.41 3.20 -10.09
CA ARG A 4 15.23 3.45 -10.92
C ARG A 4 14.19 4.07 -10.00
N LYS A 5 13.74 5.29 -10.33
CA LYS A 5 12.68 5.94 -9.55
C LYS A 5 11.48 4.98 -9.53
N PRO A 6 10.90 4.71 -8.36
CA PRO A 6 9.68 3.92 -8.30
C PRO A 6 8.62 4.60 -9.15
N ALA A 7 7.97 3.79 -9.97
CA ALA A 7 7.01 4.29 -10.94
C ALA A 7 5.60 4.42 -10.36
N ALA A 8 5.37 3.79 -9.21
CA ALA A 8 4.17 3.94 -8.39
C ALA A 8 4.54 3.75 -6.92
N TRP A 9 3.63 4.19 -6.05
CA TRP A 9 3.73 4.01 -4.61
C TRP A 9 2.49 3.29 -4.09
N GLY A 10 2.66 2.49 -3.04
CA GLY A 10 1.59 1.74 -2.40
C GLY A 10 1.66 1.87 -0.88
N ILE A 11 0.62 1.43 -0.20
CA ILE A 11 0.58 1.38 1.26
C ILE A 11 0.51 -0.08 1.69
N VAL A 12 1.31 -0.44 2.69
CA VAL A 12 1.33 -1.77 3.29
C VAL A 12 0.92 -1.66 4.75
N VAL A 13 0.10 -2.60 5.20
CA VAL A 13 -0.12 -2.87 6.62
C VAL A 13 0.70 -4.09 7.04
N ARG A 14 1.44 -3.97 8.14
CA ARG A 14 2.04 -5.12 8.83
C ARG A 14 1.15 -5.54 9.99
N LEU A 15 0.78 -6.81 9.98
CA LEU A 15 -0.05 -7.43 11.01
C LEU A 15 0.82 -7.95 12.18
N ASP A 16 0.15 -8.27 13.28
CA ASP A 16 0.73 -8.81 14.52
C ASP A 16 1.46 -10.15 14.33
N ASN A 17 0.98 -10.96 13.39
CA ASN A 17 1.61 -12.22 12.99
C ASN A 17 2.76 -12.04 11.97
N GLY A 18 3.15 -10.80 11.67
CA GLY A 18 4.22 -10.48 10.72
C GLY A 18 3.82 -10.52 9.25
N LEU A 19 2.58 -10.92 8.92
CA LEU A 19 2.09 -10.87 7.55
C LEU A 19 1.91 -9.42 7.09
N GLN A 20 2.08 -9.21 5.78
CA GLN A 20 1.94 -7.91 5.13
C GLN A 20 0.84 -7.97 4.08
N PHE A 21 0.03 -6.91 4.04
CA PHE A 21 -1.03 -6.75 3.06
C PHE A 21 -0.95 -5.37 2.44
N TYR A 22 -1.28 -5.30 1.16
CA TYR A 22 -1.27 -4.10 0.36
C TYR A 22 -2.66 -3.48 0.36
N TYR A 23 -2.70 -2.16 0.54
CA TYR A 23 -3.90 -1.36 0.40
C TYR A 23 -4.43 -1.46 -1.03
N TYR A 24 -5.72 -1.73 -1.19
CA TYR A 24 -6.39 -1.62 -2.48
C TYR A 24 -7.79 -1.02 -2.34
N LEU A 25 -8.23 -0.34 -3.39
CA LEU A 25 -9.60 0.15 -3.52
C LEU A 25 -10.39 -0.83 -4.35
N HIS A 26 -11.43 -1.42 -3.76
CA HIS A 26 -12.31 -2.31 -4.49
C HIS A 26 -13.09 -1.50 -5.54
N PRO A 27 -13.14 -1.90 -6.83
CA PRO A 27 -13.75 -1.10 -7.90
C PRO A 27 -15.24 -0.80 -7.65
N ASN A 28 -15.92 -1.72 -6.96
CA ASN A 28 -17.37 -1.65 -6.73
C ASN A 28 -17.76 -1.23 -5.31
N ARG A 29 -16.80 -0.96 -4.41
CA ARG A 29 -17.08 -0.63 -3.01
C ARG A 29 -16.12 0.45 -2.50
N PRO A 30 -16.63 1.59 -1.99
CA PRO A 30 -15.80 2.64 -1.42
C PRO A 30 -15.40 2.27 0.01
N ARG A 31 -14.61 1.21 0.17
CA ARG A 31 -14.04 0.81 1.45
C ARG A 31 -12.56 0.55 1.31
N ASP A 32 -11.84 0.80 2.40
CA ASP A 32 -10.44 0.44 2.53
C ASP A 32 -10.34 -1.08 2.66
N GLU A 33 -9.64 -1.70 1.72
CA GLU A 33 -9.40 -3.13 1.72
C GLU A 33 -7.91 -3.46 1.64
N TRP A 34 -7.58 -4.68 2.05
CA TRP A 34 -6.20 -5.16 2.19
C TRP A 34 -6.06 -6.49 1.47
N SER A 35 -5.12 -6.59 0.54
CA SER A 35 -4.85 -7.80 -0.24
C SER A 35 -3.42 -8.29 0.01
N PRO A 36 -3.18 -9.61 0.12
CA PRO A 36 -1.83 -10.14 0.18
C PRO A 36 -1.10 -10.03 -1.18
N ARG A 37 -1.77 -9.59 -2.25
CA ARG A 37 -1.22 -9.55 -3.60
C ARG A 37 -0.80 -8.13 -4.00
N GLU A 38 0.49 -7.93 -4.23
CA GLU A 38 1.06 -6.65 -4.68
C GLU A 38 0.46 -6.16 -6.01
N ASN A 39 0.10 -7.06 -6.92
CA ASN A 39 -0.48 -6.66 -8.20
C ASN A 39 -1.86 -5.98 -8.05
N GLN A 40 -2.61 -6.30 -7.00
CA GLN A 40 -3.90 -5.70 -6.67
C GLN A 40 -3.76 -4.39 -5.89
N ALA A 41 -2.56 -4.06 -5.41
CA ALA A 41 -2.32 -2.83 -4.65
C ALA A 41 -2.78 -1.60 -5.44
N PHE A 42 -3.41 -0.66 -4.74
CA PHE A 42 -3.68 0.65 -5.28
C PHE A 42 -2.36 1.38 -5.51
N ARG A 43 -2.21 1.99 -6.70
CA ARG A 43 -0.98 2.63 -7.15
C ARG A 43 -1.16 4.14 -7.13
N PHE A 44 -0.55 4.78 -6.14
CA PHE A 44 -0.43 6.22 -6.05
C PHE A 44 0.62 6.73 -7.02
N THR A 45 0.38 7.92 -7.56
CA THR A 45 1.29 8.56 -8.52
C THR A 45 2.49 9.24 -7.84
N SER A 46 2.36 9.54 -6.54
CA SER A 46 3.43 10.13 -5.73
C SER A 46 3.52 9.49 -4.34
N GLU A 47 4.72 9.53 -3.76
CA GLU A 47 4.96 9.10 -2.38
C GLU A 47 4.16 9.94 -1.39
N GLY A 48 4.08 11.26 -1.62
CA GLY A 48 3.36 12.18 -0.73
C GLY A 48 1.85 11.92 -0.68
N GLU A 49 1.25 11.55 -1.81
CA GLU A 49 -0.15 11.13 -1.88
C GLU A 49 -0.39 9.84 -1.08
N ALA A 50 0.49 8.84 -1.29
CA ALA A 50 0.45 7.59 -0.54
C ALA A 50 0.65 7.83 0.96
N GLN A 51 1.57 8.71 1.35
CA GLN A 51 1.86 9.02 2.75
C GLN A 51 0.71 9.77 3.41
N THR A 52 0.10 10.73 2.71
CA THR A 52 -1.08 11.45 3.19
C THR A 52 -2.22 10.47 3.48
N ARG A 53 -2.47 9.51 2.58
CA ARG A 53 -3.47 8.45 2.82
C ARG A 53 -3.03 7.51 3.94
N CYS A 54 -1.77 7.10 3.98
CA CYS A 54 -1.21 6.19 4.99
C CYS A 54 -1.40 6.74 6.41
N ASN A 55 -1.19 8.05 6.59
CA ASN A 55 -1.33 8.73 7.88
C ASN A 55 -2.77 8.76 8.41
N THR A 56 -3.78 8.41 7.59
CA THR A 56 -5.18 8.31 8.05
C THR A 56 -5.50 6.97 8.71
N PHE A 57 -4.62 5.96 8.57
CA PHE A 57 -4.84 4.64 9.13
C PHE A 57 -4.39 4.56 10.60
N LEU A 58 -5.21 3.90 11.42
CA LEU A 58 -4.97 3.72 12.84
C LEU A 58 -4.60 2.26 13.14
N THR A 59 -3.54 2.08 13.92
CA THR A 59 -3.12 0.77 14.42
C THR A 59 -4.12 0.19 15.40
N ASN A 60 -4.18 -1.14 15.51
CA ASN A 60 -5.04 -1.84 16.46
C ASN A 60 -4.38 -3.16 16.95
N SER A 61 -5.18 -4.04 17.57
CA SER A 61 -4.69 -5.33 18.08
C SER A 61 -4.05 -6.21 16.99
N LYS A 62 -4.52 -6.11 15.75
CA LYS A 62 -4.02 -6.85 14.58
C LYS A 62 -3.09 -6.02 13.70
N ALA A 63 -3.48 -4.81 13.31
CA ALA A 63 -2.69 -3.94 12.43
C ALA A 63 -1.66 -3.14 13.26
N LYS A 64 -0.39 -3.51 13.17
CA LYS A 64 0.67 -2.93 14.01
C LYS A 64 1.34 -1.72 13.40
N GLU A 65 1.39 -1.66 12.09
CA GLU A 65 2.10 -0.59 11.39
C GLU A 65 1.55 -0.42 9.99
N TYR A 66 1.54 0.83 9.51
CA TYR A 66 1.24 1.19 8.14
C TYR A 66 2.43 1.97 7.58
N TYR A 67 2.87 1.63 6.37
CA TYR A 67 3.98 2.33 5.73
C TYR A 67 3.85 2.33 4.21
N VAL A 68 4.49 3.31 3.58
CA VAL A 68 4.51 3.49 2.14
C VAL A 68 5.67 2.69 1.54
N VAL A 69 5.42 2.01 0.42
CA VAL A 69 6.44 1.26 -0.32
C VAL A 69 6.46 1.64 -1.79
N PRO A 70 7.64 1.62 -2.43
CA PRO A 70 7.72 1.70 -3.88
C PRO A 70 7.11 0.45 -4.54
N LEU A 71 6.30 0.63 -5.58
CA LEU A 71 5.74 -0.47 -6.37
C LEU A 71 6.31 -0.50 -7.80
N PRO A 72 6.56 -1.68 -8.37
CA PRO A 72 6.90 -1.81 -9.77
C PRO A 72 5.69 -1.48 -10.67
N LEU A 73 5.95 -1.00 -11.90
CA LEU A 73 4.90 -0.97 -12.93
C LEU A 73 4.47 -2.40 -13.21
N LEU A 74 3.15 -2.62 -13.25
CA LEU A 74 2.63 -3.82 -13.87
C LEU A 74 3.11 -3.81 -15.33
N ARG A 75 3.86 -4.84 -15.71
CA ARG A 75 4.13 -5.08 -17.12
C ARG A 75 2.80 -5.45 -17.75
N SER A 76 2.33 -4.59 -18.66
CA SER A 76 1.20 -4.85 -19.57
C SER A 76 1.47 -6.07 -20.43
#